data_AF-A0A936BVW9-F1
#
_entry.id   AF-A0A936BVW9-F1
#
_cell.length_a   1.000
_cell.length_b   1.000
_cell.length_c   1.000
_cell.angle_alpha   90.00
_cell.angle_beta   90.00
_cell.angle_gamma   90.00
#
_symmetry.space_group_name_H-M   'P 1'
#
loop_
_entity.id
_entity.type
_entity.pdbx_description
1 polymer ?
#
loop_
_entity_poly.entity_id
_entity_poly.type
_entity_poly.pdbx_seq_one_letter_code
_entity_poly.pdbx_strand_id
1 'polypeptide(L)'
;MPGSKTHWFIGHQTHQWEVQLGRAVLLVAVSLSVGILGYHAIAGLGWVDAFLNAAMILGGMGPVDPLTGTGAKLFAGAYALFSGLVLVGVAGLLLAPVFHHVLREHGRERARLGSMRTGEVEGERLTEEP
;
A
#
# COMPACT_ATOMS: atom_id res chain seq x y z
N MET A 1 13.22 6.31 35.58
CA MET A 1 13.67 5.28 34.62
C MET A 1 12.51 4.89 33.70
N PRO A 2 12.42 5.36 32.44
CA PRO A 2 11.40 4.94 31.48
C PRO A 2 12.05 4.13 30.35
N GLY A 3 11.98 2.79 30.39
CA GLY A 3 12.80 1.96 29.49
C GLY A 3 12.24 0.60 29.07
N SER A 4 10.93 0.32 29.18
CA SER A 4 10.41 -1.01 28.80
C SER A 4 9.20 -1.04 27.88
N LYS A 5 8.50 0.08 27.66
CA LYS A 5 7.24 0.08 26.90
C LYS A 5 7.41 0.24 25.38
N THR A 6 8.55 0.74 24.92
CA THR A 6 8.82 1.01 23.49
C THR A 6 9.08 -0.26 22.67
N HIS A 7 9.66 -1.32 23.27
CA HIS A 7 10.06 -2.52 22.52
C HIS A 7 8.87 -3.39 22.08
N TRP A 8 7.80 -3.49 22.89
CA TRP A 8 6.60 -4.27 22.54
C TRP A 8 5.76 -3.58 21.45
N PHE A 9 5.74 -2.24 21.43
CA PHE A 9 4.99 -1.44 20.45
C PHE A 9 5.65 -1.47 19.06
N ILE A 10 6.98 -1.47 19.00
CA ILE A 10 7.76 -1.60 17.75
C ILE A 10 7.60 -3.02 17.15
N GLY A 11 7.53 -4.06 18.00
CA GLY A 11 7.32 -5.44 17.55
C GLY A 11 5.94 -5.68 16.92
N HIS A 12 4.87 -5.10 17.46
CA HIS A 12 3.54 -5.24 16.86
C HIS A 12 3.36 -4.37 15.60
N GLN A 13 4.06 -3.23 15.52
CA GLN A 13 4.07 -2.37 14.34
C GLN A 13 4.77 -3.08 13.16
N THR A 14 5.94 -3.70 13.38
CA THR A 14 6.73 -4.39 12.35
C THR A 14 6.00 -5.59 11.73
N HIS A 15 5.31 -6.40 12.54
CA HIS A 15 4.53 -7.54 12.04
C HIS A 15 3.35 -7.13 11.13
N GLN A 16 2.78 -5.93 11.33
CA GLN A 16 1.70 -5.40 10.47
C GLN A 16 2.22 -4.97 9.09
N TRP A 17 3.49 -4.56 8.99
CA TRP A 17 4.13 -4.22 7.72
C TRP A 17 4.49 -5.47 6.93
N GLU A 18 5.01 -6.50 7.60
CA GLU A 18 5.36 -7.77 6.96
C GLU A 18 4.14 -8.45 6.33
N VAL A 19 3.00 -8.47 7.02
CA VAL A 19 1.75 -9.04 6.50
C VAL A 19 1.21 -8.25 5.31
N GLN A 20 1.32 -6.91 5.32
CA GLN A 20 0.88 -6.08 4.20
C GLN A 20 1.77 -6.25 2.97
N LEU A 21 3.08 -6.33 3.17
CA LEU A 21 4.04 -6.63 2.10
C LEU A 21 3.78 -8.02 1.51
N GLY A 22 3.56 -9.03 2.35
CA GLY A 22 3.23 -10.39 1.89
C GLY A 22 1.96 -10.42 1.04
N ARG A 23 0.91 -9.67 1.42
CA ARG A 23 -0.32 -9.55 0.62
C ARG A 23 -0.09 -8.85 -0.71
N ALA A 24 0.70 -7.77 -0.72
CA ALA A 24 1.03 -7.05 -1.95
C ALA A 24 1.83 -7.93 -2.93
N VAL A 25 2.85 -8.63 -2.43
CA VAL A 25 3.66 -9.57 -3.23
C VAL A 25 2.78 -10.70 -3.78
N LEU A 26 1.90 -11.28 -2.96
CA LEU A 26 0.98 -12.32 -3.40
C LEU A 26 0.03 -11.81 -4.50
N LEU A 27 -0.56 -10.63 -4.32
CA LEU A 27 -1.42 -10.00 -5.32
C LEU A 27 -0.69 -9.79 -6.65
N VAL A 28 0.54 -9.27 -6.61
CA VAL A 28 1.37 -9.07 -7.80
C VAL A 28 1.72 -10.39 -8.46
N ALA A 29 2.14 -11.40 -7.70
CA ALA A 29 2.52 -12.72 -8.23
C ALA A 29 1.35 -13.43 -8.92
N VAL A 30 0.16 -13.41 -8.31
CA VAL A 30 -1.06 -13.98 -8.91
C VAL A 30 -1.45 -13.21 -10.17
N SER A 31 -1.45 -11.88 -10.12
CA SER A 31 -1.80 -11.03 -11.26
C SER A 31 -0.85 -11.27 -12.43
N LEU A 32 0.46 -11.35 -12.16
CA LEU A 32 1.48 -11.61 -13.16
C LEU A 32 1.32 -13.00 -13.78
N SER A 33 1.02 -14.01 -12.97
CA SER A 33 0.77 -15.38 -13.44
C SER A 33 -0.41 -15.45 -14.41
N VAL A 34 -1.49 -14.73 -14.12
CA VAL A 34 -2.65 -14.61 -15.03
C VAL A 34 -2.24 -13.94 -16.35
N GLY A 35 -1.43 -12.88 -16.28
CA GLY A 35 -0.89 -12.21 -17.46
C GLY A 35 -0.02 -13.13 -18.33
N ILE A 36 0.94 -13.83 -17.73
CA ILE A 36 1.82 -14.78 -18.42
C ILE A 36 1.00 -15.84 -19.15
N LEU A 37 0.05 -16.47 -18.45
CA LEU A 37 -0.76 -17.54 -19.03
C LEU A 37 -1.64 -17.03 -20.17
N GLY A 38 -2.23 -15.84 -20.03
CA GLY A 38 -3.04 -15.25 -21.10
C GLY A 38 -2.22 -14.84 -22.31
N TYR A 39 -1.04 -14.25 -22.13
CA TYR A 39 -0.14 -13.94 -23.25
C TYR A 39 0.41 -15.19 -23.93
N HIS A 40 0.72 -16.24 -23.17
CA HIS A 40 1.17 -17.50 -23.74
C HIS A 40 0.05 -18.19 -24.54
N ALA A 41 -1.15 -18.29 -23.97
CA ALA A 41 -2.25 -19.04 -24.59
C ALA A 41 -3.01 -18.27 -25.68
N ILE A 42 -3.24 -16.96 -25.50
CA ILE A 42 -4.08 -16.14 -26.40
C ILE A 42 -3.23 -15.41 -27.43
N ALA A 43 -2.06 -14.90 -27.04
CA ALA A 43 -1.16 -14.18 -27.94
C ALA A 43 -0.09 -15.09 -28.58
N GLY A 44 0.04 -16.35 -28.12
CA GLY A 44 0.99 -17.32 -28.67
C GLY A 44 2.46 -16.96 -28.41
N LEU A 45 2.72 -16.08 -27.43
CA LEU A 45 4.08 -15.65 -27.10
C LEU A 45 4.84 -16.76 -26.36
N GLY A 46 6.16 -16.81 -26.50
CA GLY A 46 7.00 -17.67 -25.67
C GLY A 46 6.89 -17.32 -24.18
N TRP A 47 7.22 -18.23 -23.27
CA TRP A 47 7.06 -18.00 -21.82
C TRP A 47 7.78 -16.75 -21.30
N VAL A 48 8.98 -16.48 -21.80
CA VAL A 48 9.79 -15.32 -21.41
C VAL A 48 9.17 -14.02 -21.95
N ASP A 49 8.72 -14.02 -23.20
CA ASP A 49 8.08 -12.86 -23.83
C ASP A 49 6.71 -12.60 -23.19
N ALA A 50 5.96 -13.64 -22.87
CA ALA A 50 4.69 -13.54 -22.15
C ALA A 50 4.89 -12.94 -20.75
N PHE A 51 5.94 -13.36 -20.03
CA PHE A 51 6.34 -12.74 -18.76
C PHE A 51 6.69 -11.25 -18.94
N LEU A 52 7.53 -10.92 -19.92
CA LEU A 52 7.95 -9.56 -20.18
C LEU A 52 6.75 -8.64 -20.46
N ASN A 53 5.84 -9.05 -21.35
CA ASN A 53 4.65 -8.27 -21.69
C ASN A 53 3.67 -8.16 -20.52
N ALA A 54 3.47 -9.24 -19.77
CA ALA A 54 2.63 -9.22 -18.57
C ALA A 54 3.19 -8.28 -17.48
N ALA A 55 4.51 -8.30 -17.27
CA ALA A 55 5.20 -7.47 -16.29
C ALA A 55 5.20 -5.99 -16.69
N MET A 56 5.38 -5.70 -17.99
CA MET A 56 5.34 -4.33 -18.51
C MET A 56 3.96 -3.69 -18.28
N ILE A 57 2.88 -4.38 -18.64
CA ILE A 57 1.51 -3.89 -18.39
C ILE A 57 1.21 -3.76 -16.91
N LEU A 58 1.62 -4.75 -16.10
CA LEU A 58 1.44 -4.68 -14.65
C LEU A 58 2.20 -3.52 -14.03
N GLY A 59 3.37 -3.17 -14.59
CA GLY A 59 4.17 -2.00 -14.24
C GLY A 59 3.66 -0.68 -14.83
N GLY A 60 2.58 -0.69 -15.62
CA GLY A 60 1.97 0.51 -16.20
C GLY A 60 2.50 0.93 -17.57
N MET A 61 3.39 0.14 -18.18
CA MET A 61 3.89 0.35 -19.54
C MET A 61 3.16 -0.55 -20.54
N GLY A 62 3.13 -0.18 -21.82
CA GLY A 62 2.50 -1.00 -22.85
C GLY A 62 3.24 -2.33 -23.11
N PRO A 63 2.62 -3.26 -23.86
CA PRO A 63 3.29 -4.46 -24.32
C PRO A 63 4.47 -4.11 -25.24
N VAL A 64 5.56 -4.88 -25.13
CA VAL A 64 6.78 -4.72 -25.93
C VAL A 64 6.61 -5.38 -27.30
N ASP A 65 5.96 -6.55 -27.33
CA ASP A 65 5.82 -7.33 -28.55
C ASP A 65 4.58 -6.91 -29.35
N PRO A 66 4.66 -6.95 -30.69
CA PRO A 66 3.51 -6.67 -31.54
C PRO A 66 2.39 -7.69 -31.33
N LEU A 67 1.20 -7.21 -30.96
CA LEU A 67 0.01 -8.06 -30.82
C LEU A 67 -0.67 -8.23 -32.18
N THR A 68 -0.47 -9.40 -32.81
CA THR A 68 -0.89 -9.68 -34.19
C THR A 68 -2.31 -10.27 -34.33
N GLY A 69 -3.04 -10.48 -33.23
CA GLY A 69 -4.40 -11.04 -33.24
C GLY A 69 -5.45 -10.20 -32.50
N THR A 70 -6.71 -10.24 -32.94
CA THR A 70 -7.82 -9.53 -32.27
C THR A 70 -8.01 -10.01 -30.82
N GLY A 71 -7.92 -11.32 -30.58
CA GLY A 71 -7.98 -11.89 -29.24
C GLY A 71 -6.85 -11.40 -28.34
N ALA A 72 -5.63 -11.33 -28.87
CA ALA A 72 -4.47 -10.82 -28.14
C ALA A 72 -4.61 -9.34 -27.77
N LYS A 73 -5.14 -8.50 -28.67
CA LYS A 73 -5.42 -7.08 -28.40
C LYS A 73 -6.50 -6.90 -27.35
N LEU A 74 -7.58 -7.67 -27.43
CA LEU A 74 -8.67 -7.59 -26.46
C LEU A 74 -8.21 -8.06 -25.07
N PHE A 75 -7.44 -9.15 -25.01
CA PHE A 75 -6.81 -9.62 -23.79
C PHE A 75 -5.88 -8.57 -23.19
N ALA A 76 -4.96 -8.01 -23.99
CA ALA A 76 -4.03 -6.98 -23.52
C ALA A 76 -4.76 -5.76 -22.97
N GLY A 77 -5.84 -5.31 -23.62
CA GLY A 77 -6.68 -4.21 -23.12
C GLY A 77 -7.38 -4.54 -21.79
N ALA A 78 -8.00 -5.72 -21.69
CA ALA A 78 -8.65 -6.16 -20.46
C ALA A 78 -7.64 -6.35 -19.31
N TYR A 79 -6.48 -6.94 -19.61
CA TYR A 79 -5.40 -7.14 -18.68
C TYR A 79 -4.77 -5.82 -18.23
N ALA A 80 -4.69 -4.80 -19.10
CA ALA A 80 -4.24 -3.46 -18.73
C ALA A 80 -5.19 -2.77 -17.75
N LEU A 81 -6.50 -2.86 -17.97
CA LEU A 81 -7.49 -2.33 -17.02
C LEU A 81 -7.40 -3.02 -15.66
N PHE A 82 -7.35 -4.36 -15.66
CA PHE A 82 -7.17 -5.14 -14.44
C PHE A 82 -5.88 -4.78 -13.71
N SER A 83 -4.77 -4.72 -14.43
CA SER A 83 -3.44 -4.38 -13.91
C SER A 83 -3.40 -2.99 -13.30
N GLY A 84 -4.07 -2.01 -13.92
CA GLY A 84 -4.20 -0.66 -13.36
C GLY A 84 -4.91 -0.66 -12.00
N LEU A 85 -5.97 -1.45 -11.83
CA LEU A 85 -6.64 -1.62 -10.54
C LEU A 85 -5.74 -2.30 -9.51
N VAL A 86 -4.97 -3.32 -9.91
CA VAL A 86 -3.99 -3.98 -9.04
C VAL A 86 -2.93 -3.00 -8.56
N LEU A 87 -2.40 -2.16 -9.46
CA LEU A 87 -1.41 -1.14 -9.13
C LEU A 87 -1.95 -0.15 -8.10
N VAL A 88 -3.18 0.35 -8.30
CA VAL A 88 -3.85 1.23 -7.33
C VAL A 88 -4.10 0.51 -6.00
N GLY A 89 -4.50 -0.76 -6.04
CA GLY A 89 -4.71 -1.58 -4.85
C GLY A 89 -3.42 -1.77 -4.04
N VAL A 90 -2.32 -2.10 -4.70
CA VAL A 90 -0.99 -2.25 -4.08
C VAL A 90 -0.51 -0.91 -3.50
N ALA A 91 -0.66 0.20 -4.25
CA ALA A 91 -0.34 1.53 -3.75
C ALA A 91 -1.16 1.86 -2.48
N GLY A 92 -2.46 1.53 -2.48
CA GLY A 92 -3.34 1.69 -1.32
C GLY A 92 -2.91 0.86 -0.11
N LEU A 93 -2.50 -0.41 -0.31
CA LEU A 93 -1.96 -1.25 0.76
C LEU A 93 -0.69 -0.65 1.37
N LEU A 94 0.20 -0.08 0.54
CA LEU A 94 1.43 0.55 1.01
C LEU A 94 1.17 1.89 1.71
N LEU A 95 0.18 2.66 1.26
CA LEU A 95 -0.18 3.98 1.81
C LEU A 95 -1.07 3.93 3.06
N ALA A 96 -1.87 2.87 3.24
CA ALA A 96 -2.78 2.70 4.38
C ALA A 96 -2.14 2.98 5.76
N PRO A 97 -0.97 2.41 6.11
CA PRO A 97 -0.33 2.67 7.39
C PRO A 97 0.20 4.12 7.55
N VAL A 98 0.57 4.79 6.46
CA VAL A 98 1.03 6.20 6.48
C VAL A 98 -0.14 7.12 6.84
N PHE A 99 -1.31 6.92 6.21
CA PHE A 99 -2.51 7.70 6.50
C PHE A 99 -2.97 7.54 7.96
N HIS A 100 -2.88 6.34 8.51
CA HIS A 100 -3.28 6.10 9.89
C HIS A 100 -2.30 6.74 10.90
N HIS A 101 -1.04 6.93 10.53
CA HIS A 101 -0.05 7.60 11.35
C HIS A 101 -0.32 9.11 11.47
N VAL A 102 -0.52 9.79 10.34
CA VAL A 102 -0.71 11.25 10.29
C VAL A 102 -1.96 11.70 11.07
N LEU A 103 -3.07 10.96 10.95
CA LEU A 103 -4.31 11.29 11.67
C LEU A 103 -4.19 11.08 13.19
N ARG A 104 -3.40 10.08 13.63
CA ARG A 104 -3.19 9.81 15.06
C ARG A 104 -2.25 10.81 15.72
N GLU A 105 -1.33 11.41 14.98
CA GLU A 105 -0.40 12.39 15.52
C GLU A 105 -1.09 13.73 15.80
N HIS A 106 -1.88 14.23 14.85
CA HIS A 106 -2.64 15.48 15.03
C HIS A 106 -3.66 15.41 16.18
N GLY A 107 -4.27 14.24 16.41
CA GLY A 107 -5.19 14.04 17.55
C GLY A 107 -4.49 14.12 18.92
N ARG A 108 -3.23 13.69 19.01
CA ARG A 108 -2.46 13.69 20.26
C ARG A 108 -1.97 15.07 20.65
N GLU A 109 -1.64 15.90 19.67
CA GLU A 109 -1.18 17.26 19.89
C GLU A 109 -2.29 18.15 20.48
N ARG A 110 -3.52 18.01 19.97
CA ARG A 110 -4.70 18.71 20.51
C ARG A 110 -5.02 18.33 21.96
N ALA A 111 -4.88 17.05 22.31
CA ALA A 111 -5.10 16.58 23.67
C ALA A 111 -4.05 17.11 24.66
N ARG A 112 -2.78 17.23 24.23
CA ARG A 112 -1.70 17.81 25.04
C ARG A 112 -1.92 19.29 25.33
N LEU A 113 -2.25 20.08 24.31
CA LEU A 113 -2.51 21.51 24.44
C LEU A 113 -3.71 21.80 25.35
N GLY A 114 -4.76 20.96 25.28
CA GLY A 114 -5.88 21.02 26.21
C GLY A 114 -5.46 20.83 27.67
N SER A 115 -4.64 19.82 27.96
CA SER A 115 -4.19 19.52 29.33
C SER A 115 -3.25 20.59 29.93
N MET A 116 -2.38 21.20 29.11
CA MET A 116 -1.51 22.30 29.54
C MET A 116 -2.33 23.55 29.90
N ARG A 117 -3.30 23.90 29.06
CA ARG A 117 -4.17 25.06 29.30
C ARG A 117 -5.04 24.88 30.55
N THR A 118 -5.52 23.66 30.82
CA THR A 118 -6.29 23.37 32.04
C THR A 118 -5.41 23.40 33.30
N GLY A 119 -4.16 22.93 33.23
CA GLY A 119 -3.23 23.00 34.35
C GLY A 119 -2.79 24.42 34.71
N GLU A 120 -2.63 25.28 33.70
CA GLU A 120 -2.29 26.70 33.89
C GLU A 120 -3.43 27.46 34.58
N VAL A 121 -4.68 27.27 34.13
CA VAL A 121 -5.88 27.89 34.74
C VAL A 121 -6.12 27.43 36.19
N GLU A 122 -5.83 26.17 36.49
CA GLU A 122 -5.97 25.65 37.86
C GLU A 122 -4.84 26.15 38.77
N GLY A 123 -3.63 26.30 38.24
CA GLY A 123 -2.51 26.91 38.95
C GLY A 123 -2.77 28.37 39.32
N GLU A 124 -3.34 29.16 38.41
CA GLU A 124 -3.72 30.55 38.66
C GLU A 124 -4.84 30.66 39.70
N ARG A 125 -5.83 29.75 39.67
CA ARG A 125 -6.92 29.71 40.67
C ARG A 125 -6.43 29.42 42.09
N LEU A 126 -5.41 28.58 42.25
CA LEU A 126 -4.85 28.24 43.57
C LEU A 126 -3.95 29.35 44.14
N THR A 127 -3.49 30.28 43.31
CA THR A 127 -2.73 31.47 43.74
C THR A 127 -3.60 32.68 44.07
N GLU A 128 -4.90 32.67 43.71
CA GLU A 128 -5.84 33.76 43.98
C GLU A 128 -6.76 33.55 45.20
N GLU A 129 -6.70 32.39 45.88
CA GLU A 129 -7.39 32.14 47.16
C GLU A 129 -6.44 32.45 48.35
N PRO A 130 -6.65 33.56 49.09
CA PRO A 130 -5.84 33.93 50.26
C PRO A 130 -6.17 33.13 51.53
#